data_AF-A0A2V7Q7M9-F1
#
_entry.id   AF-A0A2V7Q7M9-F1
#
_cell.length_a   1.000
_cell.length_b   1.000
_cell.length_c   1.000
_cell.angle_alpha   90.00
_cell.angle_beta   90.00
_cell.angle_gamma   90.00
#
_symmetry.space_group_name_H-M   'P 1'
#
loop_
_entity.id
_entity.type
_entity.pdbx_description
1 polymer ?
#
loop_
_entity_poly.entity_id
_entity_poly.type
_entity_poly.pdbx_seq_one_letter_code
_entity_poly.pdbx_strand_id
1 'polypeptide(L)'
;MSKVILAGLALVLVRDCNIGGPRFHGPIQGTWGGENAGLMAFDTTAHVHIGCTAGDTKQAVVADEQGRFDAPGRYNITLYPVARGPDHPARFTGSVDGHMMTLTVSLTDTAVTLGPVQLELGKEPRMGPCPICRKPAR
;
A
#
# COMPACT_ATOMS: atom_id res chain seq x y z
N MET A 1 35.94 32.05 -52.50
CA MET A 1 35.54 32.43 -51.13
C MET A 1 34.10 32.96 -51.17
N SER A 2 33.12 32.14 -50.77
CA SER A 2 31.79 32.60 -50.36
C SER A 2 31.15 31.50 -49.51
N LYS A 3 30.66 31.89 -48.32
CA LYS A 3 30.14 31.03 -47.25
C LYS A 3 28.66 30.77 -47.47
N VAL A 4 28.20 29.53 -47.28
CA VAL A 4 26.81 29.26 -46.90
C VAL A 4 26.83 28.18 -45.83
N ILE A 5 26.59 28.57 -44.57
CA ILE A 5 26.46 27.68 -43.42
C ILE A 5 24.97 27.37 -43.30
N LEU A 6 24.57 26.12 -43.56
CA LEU A 6 23.23 25.63 -43.28
C LEU A 6 23.22 25.02 -41.88
N ALA A 7 22.72 25.80 -40.91
CA ALA A 7 22.37 25.33 -39.58
C ALA A 7 21.02 24.61 -39.65
N GLY A 8 21.03 23.28 -39.51
CA GLY A 8 19.81 22.49 -39.34
C GLY A 8 19.51 22.28 -37.85
N LEU A 9 18.48 22.94 -37.34
CA LEU A 9 17.88 22.66 -36.03
C LEU A 9 17.31 21.23 -36.05
N ALA A 10 17.88 20.33 -35.25
CA ALA A 10 17.22 19.08 -34.88
C ALA A 10 16.33 19.35 -33.66
N LEU A 11 15.01 19.36 -33.88
CA LEU A 11 14.00 19.39 -32.81
C LEU A 11 14.16 18.13 -31.93
N VAL A 12 14.58 18.34 -30.69
CA VAL A 12 14.51 17.32 -29.63
C VAL A 12 13.04 17.20 -29.22
N LEU A 13 12.36 16.17 -29.70
CA LEU A 13 11.04 15.76 -29.17
C LEU A 13 11.26 15.17 -27.78
N VAL A 14 11.10 15.98 -26.73
CA VAL A 14 10.93 15.46 -25.37
C VAL A 14 9.56 14.77 -25.33
N ARG A 15 9.56 13.45 -25.53
CA ARG A 15 8.38 12.61 -25.24
C ARG A 15 8.23 12.53 -23.73
N ASP A 16 7.36 13.35 -23.16
CA ASP A 16 6.79 13.08 -21.84
C ASP A 16 5.90 11.82 -21.97
N CYS A 17 6.50 10.64 -21.84
CA CYS A 17 5.78 9.39 -21.67
C CYS A 17 5.13 9.36 -20.29
N ASN A 18 4.08 10.15 -20.07
CA ASN A 18 3.15 9.90 -18.96
C ASN A 18 2.17 8.80 -19.40
N ILE A 19 2.69 7.58 -19.59
CA ILE A 19 1.89 6.37 -19.78
C ILE A 19 1.44 5.92 -18.39
N GLY A 20 0.52 6.68 -17.80
CA GLY A 20 -0.17 6.32 -16.57
C GLY A 20 -1.61 6.76 -16.74
N GLY A 21 -2.52 5.80 -16.85
CA GLY A 21 -3.95 6.10 -16.80
C GLY A 21 -4.32 6.79 -15.47
N PRO A 22 -5.57 7.28 -15.34
CA PRO A 22 -6.04 7.84 -14.09
C PRO A 22 -5.83 6.83 -12.95
N ARG A 23 -4.99 7.19 -11.98
CA ARG A 23 -4.78 6.39 -10.77
C ARG A 23 -5.88 6.68 -9.76
N PHE A 24 -6.14 5.71 -8.89
CA PHE A 24 -7.06 5.89 -7.78
C PHE A 24 -6.54 7.02 -6.88
N HIS A 25 -7.39 7.96 -6.49
CA HIS A 25 -7.07 8.98 -5.50
C HIS A 25 -8.23 9.13 -4.52
N GLY A 26 -7.93 9.54 -3.29
CA GLY A 26 -8.94 9.72 -2.24
C GLY A 26 -9.00 8.57 -1.23
N PRO A 27 -10.07 8.52 -0.41
CA PRO A 27 -10.18 7.55 0.69
C PRO A 27 -10.23 6.11 0.19
N ILE A 28 -9.33 5.27 0.68
CA ILE A 28 -9.34 3.83 0.46
C ILE A 28 -10.34 3.22 1.45
N GLN A 29 -11.24 2.38 0.96
CA GLN A 29 -12.26 1.72 1.77
C GLN A 29 -12.44 0.26 1.35
N GLY A 30 -13.10 -0.52 2.21
CA GLY A 30 -13.49 -1.90 1.92
C GLY A 30 -12.48 -2.94 2.40
N THR A 31 -12.75 -4.19 2.04
CA THR A 31 -11.90 -5.34 2.39
C THR A 31 -11.03 -5.71 1.20
N TRP A 32 -9.75 -5.88 1.46
CA TRP A 32 -8.72 -6.19 0.47
C TRP A 32 -8.00 -7.47 0.90
N GLY A 33 -7.85 -8.42 -0.01
CA GLY A 33 -7.26 -9.72 0.30
C GLY A 33 -6.14 -10.10 -0.66
N GLY A 34 -5.14 -10.80 -0.12
CA GLY A 34 -3.99 -11.29 -0.86
C GLY A 34 -3.49 -12.62 -0.33
N GLU A 35 -2.33 -13.02 -0.82
CA GLU A 35 -1.61 -14.17 -0.27
C GLU A 35 -0.81 -13.71 0.97
N ASN A 36 -1.03 -14.38 2.10
CA ASN A 36 -0.49 -14.03 3.42
C ASN A 36 -0.75 -12.58 3.86
N ALA A 37 -1.81 -11.94 3.37
CA ALA A 37 -2.17 -10.60 3.79
C ALA A 37 -3.65 -10.28 3.60
N GLY A 38 -4.16 -9.41 4.45
CA GLY A 38 -5.51 -8.84 4.34
C GLY A 38 -5.58 -7.47 4.99
N LEU A 39 -6.45 -6.61 4.47
CA LEU A 39 -6.69 -5.26 4.97
C LEU A 39 -8.18 -4.95 4.99
N MET A 40 -8.66 -4.36 6.08
CA MET A 40 -9.99 -3.78 6.19
C MET A 40 -9.85 -2.28 6.37
N ALA A 41 -10.18 -1.50 5.34
CA ALA A 41 -10.17 -0.05 5.38
C ALA A 41 -11.55 0.51 5.74
N PHE A 42 -11.57 1.34 6.77
CA PHE A 42 -12.71 2.10 7.25
C PHE A 42 -12.55 3.59 6.92
N ASP A 43 -13.57 4.38 7.24
CA ASP A 43 -13.56 5.83 7.08
C ASP A 43 -12.61 6.55 8.07
N THR A 44 -12.23 5.90 9.18
CA THR A 44 -11.36 6.49 10.21
C THR A 44 -10.03 5.79 10.40
N THR A 45 -9.91 4.50 10.03
CA THR A 45 -8.75 3.65 10.28
C THR A 45 -8.69 2.53 9.26
N ALA A 46 -7.62 1.73 9.27
CA ALA A 46 -7.56 0.46 8.58
C ALA A 46 -6.89 -0.58 9.49
N HIS A 47 -7.41 -1.80 9.46
CA HIS A 47 -6.85 -2.97 10.14
C HIS A 47 -6.12 -3.85 9.13
N VAL A 48 -4.89 -4.24 9.42
CA VAL A 48 -4.01 -4.94 8.47
C VAL A 48 -3.43 -6.19 9.11
N HIS A 49 -3.46 -7.30 8.38
CA HIS A 49 -2.70 -8.50 8.67
C HIS A 49 -1.65 -8.76 7.58
N ILE A 50 -0.43 -9.09 7.98
CA ILE A 50 0.61 -9.69 7.12
C ILE A 50 1.15 -10.92 7.85
N GLY A 51 0.95 -12.11 7.28
CA GLY A 51 1.19 -13.37 7.95
C GLY A 51 0.49 -13.43 9.32
N CYS A 52 1.23 -13.84 10.34
CA CYS A 52 0.75 -14.04 11.71
C CYS A 52 0.83 -12.76 12.57
N THR A 53 0.87 -11.59 11.93
CA THR A 53 1.06 -10.28 12.56
C THR A 53 -0.05 -9.33 12.12
N ALA A 54 -0.37 -8.34 12.95
CA ALA A 54 -1.41 -7.37 12.60
C ALA A 54 -1.20 -6.01 13.25
N GLY A 55 -1.92 -5.01 12.75
CA GLY A 55 -1.93 -3.67 13.31
C GLY A 55 -2.98 -2.78 12.68
N ASP A 56 -3.04 -1.55 13.19
CA ASP A 56 -4.05 -0.57 12.84
C ASP A 56 -3.41 0.77 12.47
N THR A 57 -3.93 1.42 11.44
CA THR A 57 -3.61 2.82 11.17
C THR A 57 -4.32 3.72 12.19
N LYS A 58 -3.74 4.89 12.45
CA LYS A 58 -4.30 5.92 13.34
C LYS A 58 -5.23 6.91 12.62
N GLN A 59 -5.42 6.72 11.32
CA GLN A 59 -6.23 7.56 10.44
C GLN A 59 -6.70 6.77 9.22
N ALA A 60 -7.68 7.30 8.52
CA ALA A 60 -8.12 6.77 7.23
C ALA A 60 -6.94 6.69 6.26
N VAL A 61 -6.90 5.64 5.45
CA VAL A 61 -5.88 5.55 4.40
C VAL A 61 -6.39 6.32 3.19
N VAL A 62 -5.65 7.36 2.79
CA VAL A 62 -6.01 8.24 1.67
C VAL A 62 -4.89 8.19 0.65
N ALA A 63 -5.25 7.87 -0.59
CA ALA A 63 -4.32 7.88 -1.71
C ALA A 63 -4.20 9.30 -2.30
N ASP A 64 -2.97 9.70 -2.62
CA ASP A 64 -2.67 10.94 -3.34
C ASP A 64 -3.01 10.84 -4.84
N GLU A 65 -2.74 11.90 -5.59
CA GLU A 65 -2.99 11.97 -7.05
C GLU A 65 -2.20 10.92 -7.85
N GLN A 66 -1.11 10.39 -7.29
CA GLN A 66 -0.32 9.32 -7.87
C GLN A 66 -0.73 7.93 -7.36
N GLY A 67 -1.84 7.85 -6.61
CA GLY A 67 -2.35 6.64 -6.01
C GLY A 67 -1.51 6.10 -4.86
N ARG A 68 -0.57 6.88 -4.32
CA ARG A 68 0.28 6.46 -3.20
C ARG A 68 -0.36 6.85 -1.89
N PHE A 69 -0.11 6.09 -0.84
CA PHE A 69 -0.56 6.43 0.50
C PHE A 69 0.57 6.22 1.51
N ASP A 70 0.47 6.96 2.61
CA ASP A 70 1.37 6.82 3.76
C ASP A 70 0.64 7.21 5.05
N ALA A 71 0.30 6.21 5.86
CA ALA A 71 -0.47 6.39 7.09
C ALA A 71 0.33 5.96 8.34
N PRO A 72 0.33 6.75 9.43
CA PRO A 72 0.85 6.31 10.72
C PRO A 72 -0.07 5.26 11.34
N GLY A 73 0.51 4.38 12.15
CA GLY A 73 -0.26 3.40 12.92
C GLY A 73 0.53 2.74 14.03
N ARG A 74 0.03 1.60 14.50
CA ARG A 74 0.74 0.68 15.37
C ARG A 74 0.64 -0.75 14.86
N TYR A 75 1.63 -1.58 15.17
CA TYR A 75 1.71 -2.93 14.62
C TYR A 75 2.36 -3.91 15.59
N ASN A 76 1.80 -5.12 15.70
CA ASN A 76 2.27 -6.18 16.58
C ASN A 76 2.84 -7.34 15.77
N ILE A 77 4.14 -7.58 15.91
CA ILE A 77 4.86 -8.65 15.20
C ILE A 77 4.90 -9.98 15.96
N THR A 78 4.25 -10.05 17.12
CA THR A 78 4.23 -11.23 18.02
C THR A 78 2.80 -11.63 18.37
N LEU A 79 1.87 -11.43 17.45
CA LEU A 79 0.44 -11.53 17.71
C LEU A 79 -0.06 -12.98 17.84
N TYR A 80 0.36 -13.88 16.95
CA TYR A 80 -0.11 -15.27 16.91
C TYR A 80 1.02 -16.26 17.25
N PRO A 81 0.74 -17.40 17.94
CA PRO A 81 -0.56 -17.86 18.45
C PRO A 81 -1.02 -17.17 19.75
N VAL A 82 -0.11 -16.48 20.42
CA VAL A 82 -0.39 -15.74 21.65
C VAL A 82 0.34 -14.41 21.56
N ALA A 83 -0.39 -13.31 21.78
CA ALA A 83 0.19 -11.98 21.84
C ALA A 83 1.19 -11.89 22.99
N ARG A 84 2.49 -11.74 22.67
CA ARG A 84 3.57 -11.76 23.67
C ARG A 84 4.30 -10.43 23.82
N GLY A 85 4.25 -9.57 22.80
CA GLY A 85 4.97 -8.32 22.74
C GLY A 85 4.06 -7.10 22.56
N PRO A 86 4.61 -5.89 22.77
CA PRO A 86 3.87 -4.65 22.60
C PRO A 86 3.62 -4.36 21.11
N ASP A 87 2.65 -3.49 20.82
CA ASP A 87 2.59 -2.90 19.47
C ASP A 87 3.63 -1.79 19.34
N HIS A 88 4.29 -1.79 18.19
CA HIS A 88 5.29 -0.82 17.79
C HIS A 88 4.67 0.30 16.97
N PRO A 89 5.17 1.55 17.03
CA PRO A 89 4.81 2.58 16.06
C PRO A 89 5.20 2.14 14.64
N ALA A 90 4.32 2.38 13.67
CA ALA A 90 4.51 1.90 12.30
C ALA A 90 4.07 2.92 11.24
N ARG A 91 4.63 2.79 10.03
CA ARG A 91 4.18 3.44 8.79
C ARG A 91 3.63 2.39 7.83
N PHE A 92 2.46 2.68 7.29
CA PHE A 92 1.75 1.87 6.31
C PHE A 92 1.83 2.62 4.99
N THR A 93 2.68 2.13 4.10
CA THR A 93 2.97 2.78 2.81
C THR A 93 2.58 1.88 1.66
N GLY A 94 2.23 2.48 0.53
CA GLY A 94 1.89 1.68 -0.64
C GLY A 94 1.29 2.49 -1.76
N SER A 95 0.68 1.79 -2.71
CA SER A 95 -0.04 2.40 -3.81
C SER A 95 -1.27 1.58 -4.21
N VAL A 96 -2.28 2.25 -4.76
CA VAL A 96 -3.47 1.64 -5.35
C VAL A 96 -3.54 1.99 -6.83
N ASP A 97 -3.75 0.96 -7.65
CA ASP A 97 -4.04 1.08 -9.08
C ASP A 97 -5.29 0.25 -9.39
N GLY A 98 -6.41 0.94 -9.64
CA GLY A 98 -7.72 0.31 -9.79
C GLY A 98 -8.09 -0.53 -8.56
N HIS A 99 -8.15 -1.85 -8.74
CA HIS A 99 -8.53 -2.83 -7.71
C HIS A 99 -7.32 -3.51 -7.06
N MET A 100 -6.10 -3.12 -7.43
CA MET A 100 -4.86 -3.70 -6.91
C MET A 100 -4.16 -2.72 -5.99
N MET A 101 -3.75 -3.20 -4.82
CA MET A 101 -3.00 -2.45 -3.83
C MET A 101 -1.66 -3.14 -3.57
N THR A 102 -0.59 -2.35 -3.48
CA THR A 102 0.66 -2.75 -2.83
C THR A 102 0.69 -2.14 -1.43
N LEU A 103 1.15 -2.91 -0.44
CA LEU A 103 1.23 -2.46 0.95
C LEU A 103 2.52 -2.94 1.61
N THR A 104 3.19 -2.02 2.28
CA THR A 104 4.36 -2.27 3.13
C THR A 104 4.07 -1.70 4.53
N VAL A 105 4.46 -2.45 5.56
CA VAL A 105 4.41 -1.97 6.94
C VAL A 105 5.83 -1.92 7.50
N SER A 106 6.29 -0.75 7.88
CA SER A 106 7.60 -0.56 8.52
C SER A 106 7.42 -0.09 9.96
N LEU A 107 8.05 -0.77 10.90
CA LEU A 107 8.08 -0.32 12.30
C LEU A 107 9.10 0.83 12.42
N THR A 108 8.72 1.95 13.04
CA THR A 108 9.55 3.16 13.04
C THR A 108 10.58 3.20 14.16
N ASP A 109 10.47 2.29 15.13
CA ASP A 109 11.37 2.13 16.28
C ASP A 109 12.30 0.92 16.14
N THR A 110 12.22 0.17 15.04
CA THR A 110 13.09 -0.97 14.74
C THR A 110 13.48 -0.98 13.26
N ALA A 111 14.25 -1.98 12.82
CA ALA A 111 14.57 -2.19 11.40
C ALA A 111 13.56 -3.11 10.68
N VAL A 112 12.48 -3.53 11.34
CA VAL A 112 11.52 -4.51 10.80
C VAL A 112 10.65 -3.87 9.72
N THR A 113 10.57 -4.54 8.57
CA THR A 113 9.66 -4.21 7.47
C THR A 113 8.96 -5.47 6.97
N LEU A 114 7.65 -5.35 6.72
CA LEU A 114 6.77 -6.40 6.26
C LEU A 114 6.20 -6.01 4.88
N GLY A 115 6.30 -6.92 3.92
CA GLY A 115 5.89 -6.67 2.53
C GLY A 115 7.07 -6.27 1.61
N PRO A 116 6.78 -5.74 0.40
CA PRO A 116 5.44 -5.38 -0.07
C PRO A 116 4.56 -6.60 -0.31
N VAL A 117 3.31 -6.53 0.13
CA VAL A 117 2.27 -7.52 -0.18
C VAL A 117 1.32 -6.95 -1.24
N GLN A 118 0.70 -7.84 -2.02
CA GLN A 118 -0.31 -7.48 -3.00
C GLN A 118 -1.70 -7.84 -2.47
N LEU A 119 -2.63 -6.89 -2.55
CA LEU A 119 -4.00 -7.03 -2.11
C LEU A 119 -4.94 -6.65 -3.24
N GLU A 120 -6.05 -7.37 -3.36
CA GLU A 120 -7.09 -7.11 -4.35
C GLU A 120 -8.41 -6.77 -3.64
N LEU A 121 -9.09 -5.72 -4.10
CA LEU A 121 -10.36 -5.27 -3.51
C LEU A 121 -11.42 -6.37 -3.64
N GLY A 122 -12.06 -6.72 -2.52
CA GLY A 122 -13.13 -7.71 -2.45
C GLY A 122 -12.66 -9.17 -2.47
N LYS A 123 -11.36 -9.42 -2.65
CA LYS A 123 -10.80 -10.78 -2.57
C LYS A 123 -10.73 -11.24 -1.12
N GLU A 124 -11.09 -12.49 -0.87
CA GLU A 124 -10.88 -13.12 0.44
C GLU A 124 -9.37 -13.38 0.65
N PRO A 125 -8.78 -12.93 1.78
CA PRO A 125 -7.38 -13.16 2.08
C PRO A 125 -7.09 -14.62 2.37
N ARG A 126 -5.93 -15.10 1.90
CA ARG A 126 -5.43 -16.46 2.15
C ARG A 126 -4.26 -16.39 3.12
N MET A 127 -4.47 -16.83 4.36
CA MET A 127 -3.53 -16.58 5.47
C MET A 127 -2.74 -17.82 5.93
N GLY A 128 -2.86 -18.94 5.23
CA GLY A 128 -2.22 -20.20 5.63
C GLY A 128 -2.64 -20.59 7.07
N PRO A 129 -1.67 -20.88 7.97
CA PRO A 129 -1.98 -21.23 9.37
C PRO A 129 -2.33 -20.03 10.25
N CYS A 130 -2.18 -18.80 9.77
CA CYS A 130 -2.41 -17.59 10.53
C CYS A 130 -3.90 -17.21 10.45
N PRO A 131 -4.60 -16.98 11.58
CA PRO A 131 -5.98 -16.52 11.55
C PRO A 131 -6.03 -15.04 11.12
N ILE A 132 -7.11 -14.67 10.42
CA ILE A 132 -7.50 -13.28 10.21
C ILE A 132 -8.75 -12.95 11.01
N CYS A 133 -8.83 -11.72 11.52
CA CYS A 133 -10.08 -11.16 12.02
C CYS A 133 -11.07 -11.04 10.86
N ARG A 134 -12.01 -11.98 10.75
CA ARG A 134 -13.13 -11.89 9.79
C ARG A 134 -14.25 -11.05 10.38
N LYS A 135 -14.85 -10.17 9.58
CA LYS A 135 -16.14 -9.57 9.91
C LYS A 135 -17.18 -10.72 9.96
N PRO A 136 -17.99 -10.83 11.03
CA PRO A 136 -19.05 -11.85 11.08
C PRO A 136 -19.99 -11.73 9.88
N ALA A 137 -20.40 -12.87 9.32
CA ALA A 137 -21.50 -12.87 8.35
C ALA A 137 -22.77 -12.37 9.07
N ARG A 138 -23.52 -11.47 8.42
CA ARG A 138 -24.81 -11.01 8.95
C ARG A 138 -25.83 -12.14 8.99
#